data_AF-A0A5C9A9V3-F1
#
_entry.id   AF-A0A5C9A9V3-F1
#
_cell.length_a   1.000
_cell.length_b   1.000
_cell.length_c   1.000
_cell.angle_alpha   90.00
_cell.angle_beta   90.00
_cell.angle_gamma   90.00
#
_symmetry.space_group_name_H-M   'P 1'
#
loop_
_entity.id
_entity.type
_entity.pdbx_description
1 polymer ?
#
loop_
_entity_poly.entity_id
_entity_poly.type
_entity_poly.pdbx_seq_one_letter_code
_entity_poly.pdbx_strand_id
1 'polypeptide(L)' 'MTPWFLYLIRTADNKLYTGITTDVERRYQQHQSGKGAKALRG' A
#
# COMPACT_ATOMS: atom_id res chain seq x y z
N MET A 1 -17.83 12.40 7.52
CA MET A 1 -17.08 11.14 7.76
C MET A 1 -16.16 10.91 6.58
N THR A 2 -14.90 10.57 6.80
CA THR A 2 -13.94 10.28 5.70
C THR A 2 -14.00 8.79 5.38
N PRO A 3 -14.19 8.38 4.11
CA PRO A 3 -14.24 6.97 3.73
C PRO A 3 -12.88 6.29 3.95
N TRP A 4 -12.92 5.03 4.39
CA TRP A 4 -11.75 4.17 4.47
C TRP A 4 -11.75 3.18 3.31
N PHE A 5 -10.58 2.94 2.75
CA PHE A 5 -10.36 2.05 1.62
C PHE A 5 -9.41 0.94 2.03
N LEU A 6 -9.85 -0.30 1.83
CA LEU A 6 -9.01 -1.50 1.92
C LEU A 6 -8.42 -1.78 0.54
N TYR A 7 -7.13 -2.08 0.47
CA TYR A 7 -6.44 -2.40 -0.77
C TYR A 7 -5.49 -3.60 -0.61
N LEU A 8 -5.23 -4.26 -1.75
CA LEU A 8 -4.34 -5.40 -1.86
C LEU A 8 -3.28 -5.10 -2.93
N ILE A 9 -2.01 -5.37 -2.61
CA ILE A 9 -0.88 -5.27 -3.55
C ILE A 9 -0.28 -6.67 -3.69
N ARG A 10 -0.12 -7.13 -4.93
CA ARG A 10 0.62 -8.36 -5.24
C ARG A 10 2.11 -8.03 -5.33
N THR A 11 2.92 -8.65 -4.49
CA THR A 11 4.39 -8.50 -4.54
C THR A 11 4.99 -9.39 -5.63
N ALA A 12 6.27 -9.16 -5.95
CA ALA A 12 7.02 -9.99 -6.91
C ALA A 12 7.01 -11.49 -6.54
N ASP A 13 7.01 -11.80 -5.23
CA ASP A 13 6.94 -13.17 -4.70
C ASP A 13 5.51 -13.78 -4.73
N ASN A 14 4.57 -13.18 -5.47
CA ASN A 14 3.16 -13.58 -5.53
C ASN A 14 2.40 -13.52 -4.18
N LYS A 15 2.97 -12.90 -3.15
CA LYS A 15 2.29 -12.67 -1.88
C LYS A 15 1.36 -11.46 -1.98
N LEU A 16 0.27 -11.49 -1.23
CA LEU A 16 -0.65 -10.36 -1.11
C LEU A 16 -0.33 -9.56 0.15
N TYR A 17 0.00 -8.29 -0.04
CA TYR A 17 0.07 -7.30 1.02
C TYR A 17 -1.30 -6.61 1.14
N THR A 18 -1.83 -6.54 2.36
CA THR A 18 -3.08 -5.83 2.63
C THR A 18 -2.79 -4.53 3.36
N GLY A 19 -3.41 -3.43 2.92
CA GLY A 19 -3.33 -2.14 3.58
C GLY A 19 -4.68 -1.44 3.61
N ILE A 20 -4.83 -0.51 4.54
CA ILE A 20 -6.02 0.34 4.65
C ILE A 20 -5.60 1.81 4.71
N THR A 21 -6.36 2.69 4.08
CA THR A 21 -6.10 4.14 4.13
C THR A 21 -7.35 4.94 3.80
N THR A 22 -7.38 6.21 4.19
CA THR A 22 -8.36 7.19 3.73
C THR A 22 -7.91 7.92 2.45
N ASP A 23 -6.67 7.74 2.02
CA ASP A 23 -6.05 8.40 0.86
C ASP A 23 -5.13 7.42 0.11
N VAL A 24 -5.68 6.82 -0.94
CA VAL A 24 -5.03 5.75 -1.72
C VAL A 24 -3.88 6.31 -2.57
N GLU A 25 -4.06 7.46 -3.21
CA GLU A 25 -3.05 8.06 -4.10
C GLU A 25 -1.78 8.39 -3.32
N ARG A 26 -1.91 9.09 -2.19
CA ARG A 26 -0.77 9.38 -1.31
C ARG A 26 -0.08 8.09 -0.86
N ARG A 27 -0.85 7.04 -0.55
CA ARG A 27 -0.27 5.78 -0.06
C ARG A 27 0.46 5.01 -1.16
N TYR A 28 -0.04 5.06 -2.39
CA TYR A 28 0.61 4.50 -3.57
C TYR A 28 1.96 5.20 -3.84
N GLN A 29 2.00 6.53 -3.84
CA GLN A 29 3.24 7.31 -4.00
C GLN A 29 4.29 7.01 -2.91
N GLN A 30 3.84 6.77 -1.67
CA GLN A 30 4.72 6.39 -0.57
C GLN A 30 5.34 4.99 -0.76
N HIS A 31 4.61 4.05 -1.36
CA HIS A 31 5.15 2.74 -1.71
C HIS A 31 6.17 2.87 -2.85
N GLN A 32 5.87 3.63 -3.90
CA GLN A 32 6.78 3.87 -5.03
C GLN A 32 8.10 4.53 -4.61
N SER A 33 8.07 5.43 -3.61
CA SER A 33 9.27 6.11 -3.08
C SER A 33 10.06 5.29 -2.04
N GLY A 34 9.70 4.03 -1.78
CA GLY A 34 10.36 3.17 -0.78
C GLY A 34 10.14 3.59 0.68
N LYS A 35 9.31 4.62 0.93
CA LYS A 35 8.94 5.11 2.27
C LYS A 35 7.66 4.43 2.80
N GLY A 36 7.27 3.31 2.20
CA GLY A 36 6.12 2.48 2.55
C GLY A 36 6.40 1.46 3.68
N ALA A 37 5.47 0.50 3.82
CA ALA A 37 5.62 -0.60 4.78
C ALA A 37 6.90 -1.39 4.49
N LYS A 38 7.56 -1.93 5.54
CA LYS A 38 8.81 -2.71 5.42
C LYS A 38 8.70 -3.86 4.40
N ALA A 39 7.49 -4.39 4.23
CA ALA A 39 7.17 -5.47 3.28
C ALA A 39 7.11 -5.04 1.80
N LEU A 40 7.11 -3.75 1.49
CA LEU A 40 6.99 -3.20 0.13
C LEU A 40 8.23 -2.39 -0.29
N ARG A 41 9.38 -2.61 0.37
CA ARG A 41 10.67 -1.97 0.04
C ARG A 41 11.57 -2.82 -0.86
N GLY A 42 11.08 -3.96 -1.33
CA GLY A 42 11.79 -4.87 -2.24
C GLY A 42 11.25 -4.73 -3.65
#